data_AF-B9XR82-F1
#
_entry.id   AF-B9XR82-F1
#
_cell.length_a   1.000
_cell.length_b   1.000
_cell.length_c   1.000
_cell.angle_alpha   90.00
_cell.angle_beta   90.00
_cell.angle_gamma   90.00
#
_symmetry.space_group_name_H-M   'P 1'
#
loop_
_entity.id
_entity.type
_entity.pdbx_description
1 polymer ?
#
loop_
_entity_poly.entity_id
_entity_poly.type
_entity_poly.pdbx_seq_one_letter_code
_entity_poly.pdbx_strand_id
1 'polypeptide(L)'
;MTKRVKTYNRAMGQTAAAVLLLACSVGSVAASPYSTTVQTDHPIAYWRLNETSGTTALDSAGTYSGIYTNALIGQAGFNTGSDPAALAATFGPGADSLVGHMSLDVATNANAIFSVEAWVNGYSQTAGAGIVGKGPSLGEEFYLDCGASGSAFRFFVR
;
A
#
# COMPACT_ATOMS: atom_id res chain seq x y z
N MET A 1 -32.92 37.04 -12.44
CA MET A 1 -33.90 35.94 -12.37
C MET A 1 -33.21 34.74 -11.74
N THR A 2 -33.18 34.67 -10.42
CA THR A 2 -32.33 33.74 -9.66
C THR A 2 -33.20 32.58 -9.17
N LYS A 3 -33.04 31.40 -9.76
CA LYS A 3 -33.75 30.19 -9.32
C LYS A 3 -33.08 29.66 -8.05
N ARG A 4 -33.76 29.76 -6.90
CA ARG A 4 -33.40 29.04 -5.67
C ARG A 4 -34.06 27.66 -5.73
N VAL A 5 -33.27 26.59 -5.71
CA VAL A 5 -33.77 25.23 -5.51
C VAL A 5 -33.88 25.00 -3.99
N LYS A 6 -35.08 24.60 -3.54
CA LYS A 6 -35.37 24.25 -2.15
C LYS A 6 -35.78 22.77 -2.14
N THR A 7 -34.89 21.91 -1.69
CA THR A 7 -35.16 20.46 -1.60
C THR A 7 -36.01 20.19 -0.36
N TYR A 8 -37.19 19.57 -0.55
CA TYR A 8 -38.04 19.09 0.54
C TYR A 8 -37.85 17.57 0.66
N ASN A 9 -37.31 17.09 1.79
CA ASN A 9 -37.32 15.66 2.09
C ASN A 9 -38.68 15.29 2.69
N ARG A 10 -39.54 14.60 1.93
CA ARG A 10 -40.69 13.87 2.49
C ARG A 10 -40.19 12.51 2.99
N ALA A 11 -40.47 12.20 4.25
CA ALA A 11 -40.19 10.90 4.85
C ALA A 11 -40.99 9.79 4.15
N MET A 12 -40.29 8.81 3.58
CA MET A 12 -40.84 7.48 3.32
C MET A 12 -39.90 6.47 3.96
N GLY A 13 -40.47 5.59 4.80
CA GLY A 13 -39.72 4.60 5.54
C GLY A 13 -38.93 3.68 4.60
N GLN A 14 -37.61 3.69 4.76
CA GLN A 14 -36.72 2.66 4.28
C GLN A 14 -35.76 2.34 5.41
N THR A 15 -35.60 1.06 5.72
CA THR A 15 -34.55 0.54 6.59
C THR A 15 -33.25 1.24 6.26
N ALA A 16 -32.72 2.02 7.19
CA ALA A 16 -31.44 2.67 7.02
C ALA A 16 -30.37 1.57 6.97
N ALA A 17 -29.99 1.15 5.76
CA ALA A 17 -28.67 0.59 5.56
C ALA A 17 -27.71 1.74 5.89
N ALA A 18 -27.21 1.76 7.12
CA ALA A 18 -26.11 2.62 7.47
C ALA A 18 -24.91 2.13 6.65
N VAL A 19 -24.69 2.75 5.48
CA VAL A 19 -23.44 2.60 4.76
C VAL A 19 -22.40 3.27 5.65
N LEU A 20 -21.74 2.48 6.49
CA LEU A 20 -20.56 2.91 7.20
C LEU A 20 -19.48 3.10 6.14
N LEU A 21 -19.38 4.32 5.61
CA LEU A 21 -18.20 4.73 4.87
C LEU A 21 -17.05 4.73 5.87
N LEU A 22 -16.34 3.61 5.97
CA LEU A 22 -15.03 3.58 6.59
C LEU A 22 -14.10 4.36 5.65
N ALA A 23 -14.12 5.69 5.81
CA ALA A 23 -13.24 6.56 5.05
C ALA A 23 -11.82 6.31 5.55
N CYS A 24 -11.03 5.59 4.75
CA CYS A 24 -9.59 5.62 4.87
C CYS A 24 -9.15 7.02 4.42
N SER A 25 -8.96 7.95 5.36
CA SER A 25 -8.35 9.23 5.04
C SER A 25 -6.85 9.05 4.88
N VAL A 26 -6.35 9.30 3.67
CA VAL A 26 -4.93 9.59 3.48
C VAL A 26 -4.65 10.88 4.25
N GLY A 27 -3.67 10.88 5.15
CA GLY A 27 -3.24 12.14 5.77
C GLY A 27 -2.83 13.10 4.65
N SER A 28 -3.28 14.35 4.67
CA SER A 28 -2.86 15.36 3.68
C SER A 28 -1.40 15.75 3.95
N VAL A 29 -0.50 14.83 3.66
CA VAL A 29 0.94 15.07 3.62
C VAL A 29 1.18 15.75 2.28
N ALA A 30 1.72 16.98 2.34
CA ALA A 30 2.21 17.64 1.14
C ALA A 30 3.11 16.66 0.39
N ALA A 31 2.99 16.58 -0.95
CA ALA A 31 3.83 15.68 -1.72
C ALA A 31 5.30 15.94 -1.34
N SER A 32 5.92 14.96 -0.69
CA SER A 32 7.34 15.00 -0.38
C SER A 32 8.08 14.98 -1.72
N PRO A 33 9.22 15.69 -1.86
CA PRO A 33 10.03 15.64 -3.07
C PRO A 33 10.26 14.21 -3.56
N TYR A 34 10.46 13.27 -2.63
CA TYR A 34 10.59 11.86 -2.94
C TYR A 34 9.33 11.28 -3.61
N SER A 35 8.15 11.47 -3.03
CA SER A 35 6.90 10.95 -3.60
C SER A 35 6.54 11.57 -4.95
N THR A 36 6.93 12.84 -5.17
CA THR A 36 6.80 13.48 -6.49
C THR A 36 7.73 12.84 -7.50
N THR A 37 9.01 12.63 -7.15
CA THR A 37 9.97 11.96 -8.03
C THR A 37 9.50 10.57 -8.43
N VAL A 38 9.05 9.76 -7.46
CA VAL A 38 8.51 8.42 -7.76
C VAL A 38 7.32 8.52 -8.71
N GLN A 39 6.40 9.46 -8.49
CA GLN A 39 5.25 9.61 -9.39
C GLN A 39 5.64 10.03 -10.81
N THR A 40 6.69 10.85 -10.96
CA THR A 40 7.20 11.29 -12.27
C THR A 40 7.94 10.20 -13.04
N ASP A 41 8.39 9.14 -12.36
CA ASP A 41 8.97 7.95 -12.99
C ASP A 41 7.90 7.01 -13.57
N HIS A 42 6.61 7.38 -13.46
CA HIS A 42 5.46 6.64 -13.98
C HIS A 42 5.41 5.16 -13.54
N PRO A 43 5.37 4.88 -12.22
CA PRO A 43 5.32 3.51 -11.72
C PRO A 43 3.99 2.86 -12.11
N ILE A 44 4.01 1.55 -12.36
CA ILE A 44 2.80 0.76 -12.62
C ILE A 44 1.91 0.72 -11.37
N ALA A 45 2.53 0.66 -10.18
CA ALA A 45 1.87 0.71 -8.88
C ALA A 45 2.79 1.37 -7.85
N TYR A 46 2.22 2.14 -6.91
CA TYR A 46 2.96 2.83 -5.86
C TYR A 46 2.17 2.91 -4.56
N TRP A 47 2.49 2.05 -3.59
CA TRP A 47 1.91 2.11 -2.25
C TRP A 47 2.80 2.91 -1.31
N ARG A 48 2.31 4.08 -0.89
CA ARG A 48 3.01 4.93 0.09
C ARG A 48 2.89 4.43 1.52
N LEU A 49 1.87 3.62 1.79
CA LEU A 49 1.53 3.08 3.11
C LEU A 49 1.30 4.17 4.16
N ASN A 50 0.77 5.32 3.74
CA ASN A 50 0.60 6.51 4.56
C ASN A 50 -0.86 6.74 5.00
N GLU A 51 -1.67 5.70 4.99
CA GLU A 51 -3.03 5.75 5.49
C GLU A 51 -3.03 6.00 7.01
N THR A 52 -4.04 6.73 7.50
CA THR A 52 -4.19 6.99 8.94
C THR A 52 -4.87 5.85 9.68
N SER A 53 -5.71 5.07 8.99
CA SER A 53 -6.48 3.95 9.51
C SER A 53 -7.13 3.16 8.38
N GLY A 54 -7.82 2.06 8.69
CA GLY A 54 -8.58 1.26 7.74
C GLY A 54 -7.91 -0.06 7.39
N THR A 55 -8.29 -0.65 6.27
CA THR A 55 -7.77 -1.96 5.80
C THR A 55 -7.23 -1.91 4.38
N THR A 56 -7.34 -0.76 3.69
CA THR A 56 -6.92 -0.61 2.30
C THR A 56 -5.60 0.14 2.24
N ALA A 57 -4.61 -0.44 1.57
CA ALA A 57 -3.40 0.26 1.16
C ALA A 57 -3.65 0.87 -0.22
N LEU A 58 -3.70 2.19 -0.31
CA LEU A 58 -4.04 2.87 -1.55
C LEU A 58 -2.84 2.89 -2.49
N ASP A 59 -3.09 2.51 -3.74
CA ASP A 59 -2.15 2.70 -4.83
C ASP A 59 -2.20 4.16 -5.29
N SER A 60 -1.15 4.93 -5.01
CA SER A 60 -1.01 6.32 -5.40
C SER A 60 -0.78 6.49 -6.92
N ALA A 61 -0.34 5.45 -7.62
CA ALA A 61 -0.26 5.43 -9.08
C ALA A 61 -1.62 5.10 -9.73
N GLY A 62 -2.53 4.43 -9.00
CA GLY A 62 -3.95 4.35 -9.34
C GLY A 62 -4.64 3.03 -9.00
N THR A 63 -4.37 1.98 -9.77
CA THR A 63 -5.35 0.87 -9.96
C THR A 63 -5.18 -0.28 -8.98
N TYR A 64 -3.99 -0.47 -8.40
CA TYR A 64 -3.62 -1.71 -7.72
C TYR A 64 -3.71 -1.60 -6.19
N SER A 65 -4.73 -0.91 -5.66
CA SER A 65 -4.91 -0.82 -4.20
C SER A 65 -5.03 -2.23 -3.57
N GLY A 66 -4.36 -2.43 -2.44
CA GLY A 66 -4.28 -3.71 -1.75
C GLY A 66 -4.99 -3.72 -0.41
N ILE A 67 -4.95 -4.86 0.27
CA ILE A 67 -5.55 -5.06 1.60
C ILE A 67 -4.45 -5.35 2.61
N TYR A 68 -4.41 -4.56 3.68
CA TYR A 68 -3.58 -4.81 4.85
C TYR A 68 -4.07 -6.04 5.62
N THR A 69 -3.15 -6.94 5.95
CA THR A 69 -3.37 -8.08 6.84
C THR A 69 -2.32 -8.03 7.95
N ASN A 70 -2.74 -8.19 9.21
CA ASN A 70 -1.86 -8.22 10.39
C ASN A 70 -0.85 -7.05 10.47
N ALA A 71 -1.23 -5.84 10.04
CA ALA A 71 -0.38 -4.66 10.01
C ALA A 71 -0.92 -3.54 10.91
N LEU A 72 -0.02 -2.71 11.45
CA LEU A 72 -0.38 -1.48 12.16
C LEU A 72 -0.25 -0.31 11.18
N ILE A 73 -1.32 0.48 11.03
CA ILE A 73 -1.42 1.59 10.08
C ILE A 73 -1.30 2.92 10.83
N GLY A 74 -0.95 4.01 10.13
CA GLY A 74 -0.84 5.34 10.71
C GLY A 74 0.35 5.49 11.66
N GLN A 75 1.40 4.71 11.46
CA GLN A 75 2.61 4.77 12.27
C GLN A 75 3.49 5.93 11.79
N ALA A 76 4.36 6.43 12.67
CA ALA A 76 5.31 7.46 12.28
C ALA A 76 6.23 6.95 11.16
N GLY A 77 6.36 7.72 10.09
CA GLY A 77 7.22 7.40 8.95
C GLY A 77 8.70 7.61 9.24
N PHE A 78 9.54 7.22 8.28
CA PHE A 78 11.01 7.20 8.42
C PHE A 78 11.64 8.57 8.63
N ASN A 79 11.14 9.62 7.98
CA ASN A 79 11.81 10.92 7.94
C ASN A 79 10.95 12.05 8.52
N THR A 80 10.97 12.17 9.85
CA THR A 80 10.24 13.22 10.57
C THR A 80 10.82 14.62 10.37
N GLY A 81 11.98 14.76 9.73
CA GLY A 81 12.64 16.05 9.49
C GLY A 81 12.15 16.74 8.22
N SER A 82 12.25 16.06 7.06
CA SER A 82 11.80 16.62 5.77
C SER A 82 10.36 16.27 5.43
N ASP A 83 9.77 15.30 6.14
CA ASP A 83 8.37 14.92 6.01
C ASP A 83 7.78 14.56 7.39
N PRO A 84 7.64 15.55 8.32
CA PRO A 84 7.15 15.33 9.68
C PRO A 84 5.75 14.73 9.76
N ALA A 85 4.97 14.80 8.67
CA ALA A 85 3.66 14.20 8.57
C ALA A 85 3.67 12.84 7.86
N ALA A 86 4.83 12.34 7.42
CA ALA A 86 4.96 11.03 6.80
C ALA A 86 4.42 9.95 7.75
N LEU A 87 3.47 9.18 7.24
CA LEU A 87 2.99 7.96 7.88
C LEU A 87 3.57 6.74 7.18
N ALA A 88 3.62 5.64 7.90
CA ALA A 88 4.01 4.33 7.41
C ALA A 88 3.10 3.24 8.01
N ALA A 89 3.25 2.03 7.50
CA ALA A 89 2.70 0.82 8.11
C ALA A 89 3.81 -0.02 8.74
N THR A 90 3.52 -0.63 9.89
CA THR A 90 4.40 -1.61 10.54
C THR A 90 3.86 -3.00 10.30
N PHE A 91 4.74 -3.89 9.81
CA PHE A 91 4.45 -5.31 9.58
C PHE A 91 5.21 -6.19 10.58
N GLY A 92 4.61 -7.34 10.90
CA GLY A 92 5.10 -8.30 11.88
C GLY A 92 4.81 -7.94 13.34
N PRO A 93 5.36 -8.69 14.32
CA PRO A 93 6.19 -9.89 14.16
C PRO A 93 5.41 -11.18 13.86
N GLY A 94 4.07 -11.11 13.79
CA GLY A 94 3.24 -12.26 13.43
C GLY A 94 3.41 -12.72 11.98
N ALA A 95 2.95 -13.94 11.69
CA ALA A 95 2.89 -14.47 10.34
C ALA A 95 1.87 -13.70 9.48
N ASP A 96 2.04 -13.77 8.16
CA ASP A 96 1.11 -13.23 7.15
C ASP A 96 0.80 -11.73 7.35
N SER A 97 1.80 -10.97 7.78
CA SER A 97 1.73 -9.51 7.87
C SER A 97 2.17 -8.88 6.55
N LEU A 98 1.20 -8.39 5.76
CA LEU A 98 1.44 -7.97 4.39
C LEU A 98 0.36 -7.02 3.87
N VAL A 99 0.63 -6.41 2.71
CA VAL A 99 -0.41 -5.90 1.81
C VAL A 99 -0.56 -6.89 0.66
N GLY A 100 -1.78 -7.35 0.42
CA GLY A 100 -2.06 -8.36 -0.60
C GLY A 100 -3.32 -8.08 -1.41
N HIS A 101 -3.74 -9.09 -2.17
CA HIS A 101 -4.99 -9.09 -2.95
C HIS A 101 -5.03 -8.05 -4.08
N MET A 102 -3.85 -7.67 -4.58
CA MET A 102 -3.68 -6.85 -5.78
C MET A 102 -3.53 -7.72 -7.02
N SER A 103 -4.32 -7.43 -8.05
CA SER A 103 -4.24 -8.10 -9.36
C SER A 103 -3.22 -7.42 -10.27
N LEU A 104 -2.00 -7.20 -9.75
CA LEU A 104 -0.89 -6.65 -10.52
C LEU A 104 -0.17 -7.79 -11.26
N ASP A 105 -0.06 -7.67 -12.59
CA ASP A 105 0.69 -8.58 -13.43
C ASP A 105 1.86 -7.84 -14.08
N VAL A 106 3.07 -8.12 -13.58
CA VAL A 106 4.34 -7.56 -14.10
C VAL A 106 5.07 -8.53 -15.02
N ALA A 107 4.56 -9.74 -15.21
CA ALA A 107 5.21 -10.84 -15.94
C ALA A 107 4.42 -11.23 -17.19
N THR A 108 3.82 -10.25 -17.87
CA THR A 108 3.16 -10.51 -19.15
C THR A 108 4.20 -10.68 -20.26
N ASN A 109 3.91 -11.54 -21.25
CA ASN A 109 4.74 -11.75 -22.45
C ASN A 109 4.99 -10.46 -23.27
N ALA A 110 4.37 -9.34 -22.92
CA ALA A 110 4.56 -8.03 -23.53
C ALA A 110 5.54 -7.12 -22.75
N ASN A 111 5.82 -7.40 -21.47
CA ASN A 111 6.66 -6.57 -20.60
C ASN A 111 7.50 -7.45 -19.66
N ALA A 112 8.57 -8.07 -20.19
CA ALA A 112 9.49 -8.90 -19.40
C ALA A 112 10.55 -8.08 -18.63
N ILE A 113 10.50 -6.75 -18.70
CA ILE A 113 11.48 -5.85 -18.06
C ILE A 113 10.74 -5.00 -17.04
N PHE A 114 11.08 -5.18 -15.77
CA PHE A 114 10.55 -4.38 -14.68
C PHE A 114 11.64 -4.14 -13.64
N SER A 115 11.43 -3.13 -12.81
CA SER A 115 12.20 -2.86 -11.61
C SER A 115 11.27 -2.84 -10.40
N VAL A 116 11.82 -3.18 -9.24
CA VAL A 116 11.11 -3.09 -7.95
C VAL A 116 11.97 -2.27 -7.01
N GLU A 117 11.35 -1.33 -6.32
CA GLU A 117 11.97 -0.53 -5.27
C GLU A 117 11.11 -0.60 -4.00
N ALA A 118 11.76 -0.67 -2.84
CA ALA A 118 11.09 -0.63 -1.55
C ALA A 118 11.94 0.08 -0.50
N TRP A 119 11.29 0.85 0.36
CA TRP A 119 11.89 1.45 1.55
C TRP A 119 11.38 0.71 2.78
N VAL A 120 12.26 -0.06 3.42
CA VAL A 120 11.92 -0.88 4.57
C VAL A 120 12.88 -0.64 5.72
N ASN A 121 12.33 -0.58 6.93
CA ASN A 121 13.10 -0.59 8.16
C ASN A 121 12.52 -1.69 9.07
N GLY A 122 13.02 -2.91 8.88
CA GLY A 122 12.56 -4.09 9.60
C GLY A 122 13.47 -4.43 10.78
N TYR A 123 12.94 -5.21 11.72
CA TYR A 123 13.75 -5.88 12.74
C TYR A 123 14.51 -7.07 12.13
N SER A 124 15.48 -7.60 12.87
CA SER A 124 16.28 -8.76 12.44
C SER A 124 15.39 -9.95 12.13
N GLN A 125 15.55 -10.50 10.93
CA GLN A 125 14.83 -11.67 10.45
C GLN A 125 15.72 -12.91 10.62
N THR A 126 15.13 -14.04 11.00
CA THR A 126 15.82 -15.33 11.20
C THR A 126 15.49 -16.36 10.12
N ALA A 127 14.55 -16.04 9.24
CA ALA A 127 14.13 -16.81 8.07
C ALA A 127 13.91 -15.87 6.89
N GLY A 128 13.59 -16.40 5.70
CA GLY A 128 13.24 -15.59 4.54
C GLY A 128 12.00 -14.76 4.81
N ALA A 129 12.15 -13.43 4.85
CA ALA A 129 11.09 -12.46 5.07
C ALA A 129 10.86 -11.67 3.78
N GLY A 130 9.65 -11.76 3.25
CA GLY A 130 9.26 -11.05 2.03
C GLY A 130 9.20 -9.55 2.24
N ILE A 131 9.75 -8.81 1.26
CA ILE A 131 9.64 -7.35 1.18
C ILE A 131 8.65 -7.00 0.06
N VAL A 132 8.86 -7.55 -1.14
CA VAL A 132 7.93 -7.46 -2.27
C VAL A 132 7.97 -8.81 -2.99
N GLY A 133 6.82 -9.35 -3.34
CA GLY A 133 6.77 -10.63 -4.05
C GLY A 133 5.48 -10.80 -4.84
N LYS A 134 5.57 -11.65 -5.87
CA LYS A 134 4.44 -12.04 -6.71
C LYS A 134 4.43 -13.55 -6.88
N GLY A 135 3.23 -14.11 -6.83
CA GLY A 135 2.98 -15.54 -6.96
C GLY A 135 2.63 -16.19 -5.62
N PRO A 136 1.96 -17.36 -5.63
CA PRO A 136 1.68 -18.11 -4.43
C PRO A 136 2.98 -18.70 -3.83
N SER A 137 2.92 -19.12 -2.57
CA SER A 137 4.00 -19.88 -1.95
C SER A 137 4.36 -21.11 -2.81
N LEU A 138 5.64 -21.28 -3.12
CA LEU A 138 6.20 -22.30 -4.03
C LEU A 138 5.86 -22.14 -5.52
N GLY A 139 5.15 -21.06 -5.89
CA GLY A 139 4.92 -20.64 -7.26
C GLY A 139 5.27 -19.16 -7.44
N GLU A 140 6.30 -18.69 -6.71
CA GLU A 140 6.73 -17.31 -6.78
C GLU A 140 7.26 -17.01 -8.17
N GLU A 141 6.68 -16.03 -8.85
CA GLU A 141 7.20 -15.54 -10.13
C GLU A 141 8.45 -14.69 -9.89
N PHE A 142 8.41 -13.82 -8.87
CA PHE A 142 9.59 -13.11 -8.37
C PHE A 142 9.46 -12.78 -6.89
N TYR A 143 10.59 -12.57 -6.23
CA TYR A 143 10.65 -12.17 -4.83
C TYR A 143 11.87 -11.30 -4.52
N LEU A 144 11.64 -10.24 -3.75
CA LEU A 144 12.63 -9.46 -3.00
C LEU A 144 12.49 -9.84 -1.52
N ASP A 145 13.51 -10.46 -0.94
CA ASP A 145 13.51 -10.89 0.47
C ASP A 145 14.80 -10.55 1.23
N CYS A 146 14.75 -10.73 2.54
CA CYS A 146 15.90 -10.68 3.44
C CYS A 146 15.82 -11.76 4.52
N GLY A 147 16.88 -11.95 5.31
CA GLY A 147 16.77 -12.60 6.62
C GLY A 147 17.06 -14.09 6.73
N ALA A 148 17.20 -14.80 5.61
CA ALA A 148 17.69 -16.19 5.67
C ALA A 148 19.18 -16.21 6.06
N SER A 149 19.64 -17.30 6.68
CA SER A 149 21.07 -17.48 6.99
C SER A 149 21.93 -17.26 5.74
N GLY A 150 22.90 -16.35 5.82
CA GLY A 150 23.75 -15.96 4.68
C GLY A 150 23.06 -15.11 3.60
N SER A 151 21.86 -14.58 3.84
CA SER A 151 21.09 -13.78 2.88
C SER A 151 20.75 -12.41 3.48
N ALA A 152 21.51 -11.38 3.11
CA ALA A 152 21.23 -9.99 3.51
C ALA A 152 19.97 -9.48 2.78
N PHE A 153 20.07 -9.29 1.47
CA PHE A 153 18.95 -9.03 0.57
C PHE A 153 19.12 -9.88 -0.68
N ARG A 154 18.03 -10.41 -1.21
CA ARG A 154 18.04 -11.19 -2.45
C ARG A 154 16.88 -10.79 -3.33
N PHE A 155 17.16 -10.72 -4.63
CA PHE A 155 16.15 -10.64 -5.67
C PHE A 155 16.28 -11.87 -6.55
N PHE A 156 15.19 -12.59 -6.77
CA PHE A 156 15.16 -13.76 -7.64
C PHE A 156 13.83 -13.85 -8.40
N VAL A 157 13.88 -14.57 -9.53
CA VAL A 157 12.76 -14.85 -10.44
C VAL A 157 12.73 -16.38 -10.65
N ARG A 158 11.56 -17.00 -10.76
CA ARG A 158 11.42 -18.45 -10.97
C ARG A 158 10.37 -18.79 -12.02
#